data_AF-A0A7V5ADW5-F1
#
_entry.id   AF-A0A7V5ADW5-F1
#
_cell.length_a   1.000
_cell.length_b   1.000
_cell.length_c   1.000
_cell.angle_alpha   90.00
_cell.angle_beta   90.00
_cell.angle_gamma   90.00
#
_symmetry.space_group_name_H-M   'P 1'
#
loop_
_entity.id
_entity.type
_entity.pdbx_description
1 polymer ?
#
loop_
_entity_poly.entity_id
_entity_poly.type
_entity_poly.pdbx_seq_one_letter_code
_entity_poly.pdbx_strand_id
1 'polypeptide(L)' 'MFLMEEAMEKLVALGLSAVRDLGADFGEVRVERRTDENIRTKNLEVEVLSRRETAGVGIRVLYRGAWGFAAT' A
#
# COMPACT_ATOMS: atom_id res chain seq x y z
N MET A 1 5.88 -12.97 -9.83
CA MET A 1 6.05 -12.71 -8.39
C MET A 1 7.22 -11.77 -8.15
N PHE A 2 8.43 -12.10 -8.62
CA PHE A 2 9.65 -11.27 -8.50
C PHE A 2 9.53 -9.83 -9.07
N LEU A 3 8.92 -9.67 -10.25
CA LEU A 3 8.74 -8.34 -10.88
C LEU A 3 7.83 -7.38 -10.08
N MET A 4 6.88 -7.92 -9.31
CA MET A 4 5.94 -7.10 -8.55
C MET A 4 6.62 -6.53 -7.29
N GLU A 5 7.49 -7.32 -6.68
CA GLU A 5 8.25 -6.94 -5.49
C GLU A 5 9.24 -5.82 -5.82
N GLU A 6 9.96 -5.96 -6.94
CA GLU A 6 10.84 -4.92 -7.47
C GLU A 6 10.07 -3.61 -7.79
N ALA A 7 8.85 -3.71 -8.32
CA ALA A 7 8.01 -2.54 -8.57
C ALA A 7 7.58 -1.83 -7.27
N MET A 8 7.24 -2.58 -6.22
CA MET A 8 6.88 -2.02 -4.91
C MET A 8 8.08 -1.34 -4.24
N GLU A 9 9.27 -1.95 -4.29
CA GLU A 9 10.51 -1.35 -3.78
C GLU A 9 10.84 -0.04 -4.50
N LYS A 10 10.72 -0.01 -5.83
CA LYS A 10 10.90 1.22 -6.62
C LYS A 10 9.90 2.30 -6.24
N LEU A 11 8.64 1.94 -5.97
CA LEU A 11 7.62 2.88 -5.54
C LEU A 11 7.93 3.46 -4.15
N VAL A 12 8.39 2.64 -3.21
CA VAL A 12 8.86 3.11 -1.89
C VAL A 12 10.05 4.06 -2.06
N ALA A 13 11.04 3.70 -2.87
CA ALA A 13 12.23 4.52 -3.11
C ALA A 13 11.89 5.88 -3.75
N LEU A 14 10.92 5.89 -4.68
CA LEU A 14 10.41 7.12 -5.30
C LEU A 14 9.76 8.02 -4.25
N GLY A 15 8.86 7.48 -3.42
CA GLY A 15 8.21 8.24 -2.36
C GLY A 15 9.20 8.79 -1.34
N LEU A 16 10.16 7.98 -0.89
CA LEU A 16 11.19 8.43 0.06
C LEU A 16 12.07 9.52 -0.54
N SER A 17 12.41 9.42 -1.83
CA SER A 17 13.14 10.48 -2.51
C SER A 17 12.33 11.77 -2.58
N ALA A 18 11.06 11.71 -2.95
CA ALA A 18 10.20 12.88 -2.96
C ALA A 18 10.08 13.55 -1.57
N VAL A 19 9.87 12.76 -0.51
CA VAL A 19 9.77 13.29 0.86
C VAL A 19 11.07 13.96 1.31
N ARG A 20 12.22 13.34 1.01
CA ARG A 20 13.55 13.90 1.30
C ARG A 20 13.80 15.19 0.51
N ASP A 21 13.52 15.18 -0.79
CA ASP A 21 13.81 16.30 -1.70
C ASP A 21 12.90 17.52 -1.39
N LEU A 22 11.72 17.29 -0.83
CA LEU A 22 10.82 18.33 -0.32
C LEU A 22 11.17 18.83 1.09
N GLY A 23 12.17 18.23 1.76
CA GLY A 23 12.71 18.70 3.03
C GLY A 23 11.85 18.39 4.25
N ALA A 24 11.12 17.26 4.25
CA ALA A 24 10.44 16.80 5.46
C ALA A 24 11.44 16.44 6.57
N ASP A 25 11.10 16.76 7.82
CA ASP A 25 11.89 16.39 9.00
C ASP A 25 11.89 14.88 9.22
N PHE A 26 10.78 14.24 8.86
CA PHE A 26 10.61 12.79 8.85
C PHE A 26 9.65 12.36 7.76
N GLY A 27 9.92 11.20 7.16
CA GLY A 27 9.12 10.61 6.11
C GLY A 27 9.00 9.10 6.23
N GLU A 28 7.78 8.59 6.11
CA GLU A 28 7.50 7.16 5.96
C GLU A 28 6.69 6.93 4.70
N VAL A 29 7.08 5.91 3.93
CA VAL A 29 6.36 5.45 2.74
C VAL A 29 6.13 3.96 2.89
N ARG A 30 4.89 3.52 2.73
CA ARG A 30 4.47 2.12 2.84
C ARG A 30 3.73 1.72 1.59
N VAL A 31 4.16 0.62 0.99
CA VAL A 31 3.42 -0.04 -0.10
C VAL A 31 2.90 -1.35 0.44
N GLU A 32 1.63 -1.65 0.19
CA GLU A 32 1.00 -2.90 0.58
C GLU A 32 0.28 -3.50 -0.62
N ARG A 33 0.36 -4.83 -0.72
CA ARG A 33 -0.48 -5.62 -1.61
C ARG A 33 -1.18 -6.69 -0.78
N ARG A 34 -2.49 -6.80 -0.98
CA ARG A 34 -3.33 -7.75 -0.27
C ARG A 34 -4.11 -8.61 -1.25
N THR A 35 -4.15 -9.91 -0.95
CA THR A 35 -5.02 -10.86 -1.63
C THR A 35 -6.09 -11.30 -0.64
N ASP A 36 -7.34 -11.03 -0.98
CA ASP A 36 -8.51 -11.42 -0.20
C ASP A 36 -9.25 -12.53 -0.96
N GLU A 37 -9.29 -13.72 -0.37
CA GLU A 37 -10.01 -14.89 -0.88
C GLU A 37 -11.22 -15.17 0.02
N ASN A 38 -12.40 -15.22 -0.59
CA ASN A 38 -13.67 -15.38 0.12
C ASN A 38 -14.46 -16.56 -0.47
N ILE A 39 -14.71 -17.56 0.38
CA ILE A 39 -15.57 -18.70 0.08
C ILE A 39 -16.69 -18.68 1.11
N ARG A 40 -17.94 -18.57 0.64
CA ARG A 40 -19.14 -18.69 1.50
C ARG A 40 -20.03 -19.79 0.97
N THR A 41 -20.51 -20.62 1.89
CA THR A 41 -21.44 -21.69 1.61
C THR A 41 -22.75 -21.45 2.36
N LYS A 42 -23.85 -21.91 1.78
CA LYS A 42 -25.18 -21.87 2.38
C LYS A 42 -25.97 -23.06 1.87
N ASN A 43 -26.67 -23.77 2.76
CA ASN A 43 -27.48 -24.94 2.41
C ASN A 43 -26.74 -26.01 1.59
N LEU A 44 -25.48 -26.30 1.94
CA LEU A 44 -24.60 -27.25 1.23
C LEU A 44 -24.18 -26.82 -0.19
N GLU A 45 -24.47 -25.58 -0.59
CA GLU A 45 -24.04 -25.00 -1.87
C GLU A 45 -23.02 -23.88 -1.66
N VAL A 46 -22.15 -23.66 -2.65
CA VAL A 46 -21.24 -22.51 -2.68
C VAL A 46 -22.00 -21.30 -3.21
N GLU A 47 -22.17 -20.28 -2.38
CA GLU A 47 -22.87 -19.04 -2.73
C GLU A 47 -21.89 -17.98 -3.25
N VAL A 48 -20.69 -17.92 -2.67
CA VAL A 48 -19.66 -16.97 -3.07
C VAL A 48 -18.33 -17.68 -3.18
N LEU A 49 -17.67 -17.47 -4.32
CA LEU A 49 -16.27 -17.80 -4.56
C LEU A 49 -15.64 -16.58 -5.24
N SER A 50 -14.86 -15.82 -4.50
CA SER A 50 -14.24 -14.60 -5.03
C SER A 50 -12.81 -14.44 -4.55
N ARG A 51 -11.97 -13.92 -5.44
CA ARG A 51 -10.57 -13.54 -5.17
C ARG A 51 -10.40 -12.09 -5.58
N ARG A 52 -9.93 -11.25 -4.66
CA ARG A 52 -9.66 -9.84 -4.90
C ARG A 52 -8.19 -9.57 -4.58
N GLU A 53 -7.54 -8.84 -5.47
CA GLU A 53 -6.22 -8.30 -5.18
C GLU A 53 -6.32 -6.78 -5.11
N THR A 54 -5.79 -6.20 -4.05
CA THR A 54 -5.67 -4.75 -3.87
C THR A 54 -4.21 -4.40 -3.64
N ALA A 55 -3.81 -3.23 -4.09
CA ALA A 55 -2.52 -2.65 -3.77
C ALA A 55 -2.71 -1.15 -3.54
N GLY A 56 -1.86 -0.58 -2.71
CA GLY A 56 -1.88 0.85 -2.42
C GLY A 56 -0.57 1.33 -1.83
N VAL A 57 -0.43 2.65 -1.79
CA VAL A 57 0.70 3.33 -1.17
C VAL A 57 0.19 4.35 -0.17
N GLY A 58 0.80 4.37 1.02
CA GLY A 58 0.57 5.37 2.05
C GLY A 58 1.84 6.16 2.32
N ILE A 59 1.71 7.47 2.50
CA ILE A 59 2.81 8.37 2.85
C ILE A 59 2.42 9.14 4.11
N ARG A 60 3.36 9.21 5.05
CA ARG A 60 3.26 10.02 6.27
C ARG A 60 4.48 10.91 6.39
N VAL A 61 4.28 12.20 6.62
CA VAL A 61 5.36 13.19 6.72
C VAL A 61 5.22 14.02 8.00
N LEU A 62 6.35 14.38 8.59
CA LEU A 62 6.46 15.45 9.58
C LEU A 62 7.22 16.61 8.93
N TYR A 63 6.61 17.79 8.90
CA TYR A 63 7.25 19.00 8.37
C TYR A 63 6.95 20.17 9.28
N ARG A 64 8.00 20.79 9.83
CA ARG A 64 7.91 21.96 10.72
C ARG A 64 6.95 21.75 11.88
N GLY A 65 6.98 20.55 12.47
CA GLY A 65 6.14 20.17 13.60
C GLY A 65 4.71 19.75 13.26
N ALA A 66 4.33 19.72 11.98
CA ALA A 66 3.00 19.29 11.53
C ALA A 66 3.03 17.92 10.83
N TRP A 67 2.07 17.06 11.15
CA TRP A 67 1.88 15.77 10.50
C TRP A 67 0.97 15.87 9.26
N GLY A 68 1.36 15.20 8.18
CA GLY A 68 0.56 15.05 6.95
C GLY A 68 0.50 13.60 6.50
N PHE A 69 -0.61 13.22 5.86
CA PHE A 69 -0.89 11.85 5.43
C PHE A 69 -1.58 11.85 4.06
N ALA A 70 -1.22 10.90 3.20
CA ALA A 70 -1.89 10.66 1.92
C ALA A 70 -1.84 9.17 1.59
N ALA A 71 -2.84 8.67 0.86
CA ALA A 71 -2.87 7.30 0.36
C ALA A 71 -3.68 7.20 -0.94
N THR A 72 -3.33 6.23 -1.79
CA THR A 72 -4.05 5.87 -3.02
C THR A 72 -3.93 4.39 -3.34
#